data_AF-A0AAU3FZP4-F1
#
_entry.id   AF-A0AAU3FZP4-F1
#
_cell.length_a   1.000
_cell.length_b   1.000
_cell.length_c   1.000
_cell.angle_alpha   90.00
_cell.angle_beta   90.00
_cell.angle_gamma   90.00
#
_symmetry.space_group_name_H-M   'P 1'
#
loop_
_entity.id
_entity.type
_entity.pdbx_description
1 polymer ?
#
loop_
_entity_poly.entity_id
_entity_poly.type
_entity_poly.pdbx_seq_one_letter_code
_entity_poly.pdbx_strand_id
1 'polypeptide(L)'
;MREWEPSGAFEESLSTAFAAGDLAVCLGLLRAADLALPISPAAAAGQEPAAWPITPDGERTWMVAYTSQEAMWAMLGDVTRHYRIISLPELAAGWPDTRWGLAVNPGLPVNFFLESGTVARLAVPSLAEDRLAEPDSGTPVVQKLLRPADLYAFIAEGETRVSGYCHHALDVAHIATPSVLAEALGQSADEGVITDDGSVNILRWRTAGLNLYRTPYGGVDEETMAAVAGWVIEEPPFAGMGLVPNADRVIREYKIDGVGLPHGAEIVELTVFGVEHRRAIYDGDLERWMLVAVLPPGGPAVAEQG
;
A
#
# COMPACT_ATOMS: atom_id res chain seq x y z
N MET A 1 -22.66 6.04 32.37
CA MET A 1 -21.71 6.47 31.34
C MET A 1 -20.55 7.12 32.07
N ARG A 2 -19.32 6.62 31.94
CA ARG A 2 -18.16 7.34 32.48
C ARG A 2 -17.99 8.60 31.66
N GLU A 3 -17.69 9.71 32.31
CA GLU A 3 -17.26 10.92 31.63
C GLU A 3 -15.91 10.59 30.96
N TRP A 4 -15.84 10.73 29.64
CA TRP A 4 -14.61 10.49 28.88
C TRP A 4 -13.71 11.72 29.03
N GLU A 5 -12.46 11.48 29.37
CA GLU A 5 -11.39 12.49 29.39
C GLU A 5 -10.24 11.98 28.50
N PRO A 6 -9.52 12.88 27.79
CA PRO A 6 -8.34 12.52 27.03
C PRO A 6 -7.32 11.76 27.91
N SER A 7 -6.91 10.56 27.49
CA SER A 7 -6.05 9.68 28.30
C SER A 7 -4.55 9.84 28.03
N GLY A 8 -4.16 10.65 27.05
CA GLY A 8 -2.76 10.90 26.73
C GLY A 8 -2.50 12.05 25.75
N ALA A 9 -1.22 12.34 25.48
CA ALA A 9 -0.79 13.50 24.69
C ALA A 9 -1.39 13.55 23.28
N PHE A 10 -1.61 12.39 22.65
CA PHE A 10 -2.30 12.29 21.37
C PHE A 10 -3.76 12.77 21.48
N GLU A 11 -4.53 12.27 22.45
CA GLU A 11 -5.93 12.64 22.62
C GLU A 11 -6.10 14.08 23.10
N GLU A 12 -5.17 14.60 23.90
CA GLU A 12 -5.13 16.02 24.28
C GLU A 12 -4.92 16.91 23.04
N SER A 13 -3.99 16.54 22.16
CA SER A 13 -3.72 17.26 20.91
C SER A 13 -4.93 17.19 19.97
N LEU A 14 -5.54 16.01 19.84
CA LEU A 14 -6.72 15.79 19.01
C LEU A 14 -7.93 16.57 19.53
N SER A 15 -8.15 16.56 20.85
CA SER A 15 -9.22 17.32 21.52
C SER A 15 -9.02 18.82 21.35
N THR A 16 -7.78 19.31 21.49
CA THR A 16 -7.44 20.73 21.29
C THR A 16 -7.73 21.17 19.85
N ALA A 17 -7.28 20.38 18.86
CA ALA A 17 -7.54 20.67 17.45
C ALA A 17 -9.04 20.62 17.11
N PHE A 18 -9.76 19.64 17.66
CA PHE A 18 -11.21 19.50 17.46
C PHE A 18 -11.98 20.68 18.05
N ALA A 19 -11.65 21.10 19.28
CA ALA A 19 -12.26 22.25 19.92
C ALA A 19 -11.99 23.57 19.18
N ALA A 20 -10.83 23.67 18.50
CA ALA A 20 -10.49 24.80 17.63
C ALA A 20 -11.18 24.74 16.25
N GLY A 21 -11.84 23.63 15.90
CA GLY A 21 -12.44 23.41 14.57
C GLY A 21 -11.41 23.17 13.46
N ASP A 22 -10.16 22.83 13.81
CA ASP A 22 -9.09 22.60 12.84
C ASP A 22 -9.09 21.15 12.35
N LEU A 23 -9.98 20.88 11.40
CA LEU A 23 -10.13 19.55 10.81
C LEU A 23 -8.82 19.05 10.15
N ALA A 24 -8.02 19.94 9.56
CA ALA A 24 -6.78 19.55 8.90
C ALA A 24 -5.77 18.96 9.91
N VAL A 25 -5.62 19.61 11.07
CA VAL A 25 -4.78 19.08 12.16
C VAL A 25 -5.35 17.79 12.73
N CYS A 26 -6.68 17.69 12.92
CA CYS A 26 -7.31 16.44 13.38
C CYS A 26 -7.02 15.27 12.43
N LEU A 27 -7.21 15.46 11.12
CA LEU A 27 -6.97 14.42 10.12
C LEU A 27 -5.48 14.06 10.02
N GLY A 28 -4.59 15.05 10.16
CA GLY A 28 -3.14 14.81 10.23
C GLY A 28 -2.72 13.98 11.44
N LEU A 29 -3.34 14.20 12.60
CA LEU A 29 -3.15 13.38 13.80
C LEU A 29 -3.69 11.95 13.57
N LEU A 30 -4.91 11.81 13.06
CA LEU A 30 -5.52 10.51 12.77
C LEU A 30 -4.74 9.69 11.73
N ARG A 31 -4.11 10.35 10.75
CA ARG A 31 -3.24 9.69 9.76
C ARG A 31 -2.13 8.86 10.42
N ALA A 32 -1.54 9.36 11.51
CA ALA A 32 -0.44 8.70 12.20
C ALA A 32 -0.90 7.86 13.41
N ALA A 33 -2.21 7.74 13.63
CA ALA A 33 -2.76 7.08 14.80
C ALA A 33 -2.90 5.57 14.60
N ASP A 34 -2.58 4.84 15.66
CA ASP A 34 -3.00 3.46 15.85
C ASP A 34 -4.39 3.45 16.50
N LEU A 35 -5.32 2.71 15.89
CA LEU A 35 -6.71 2.64 16.32
C LEU A 35 -7.02 1.30 16.97
N ALA A 36 -7.82 1.35 18.04
CA ALA A 36 -8.38 0.18 18.69
C ALA A 36 -9.69 -0.24 18.01
N LEU A 37 -9.70 -1.43 17.41
CA LEU A 37 -10.90 -2.07 16.87
C LEU A 37 -11.40 -3.13 17.84
N PRO A 38 -12.66 -3.02 18.33
CA PRO A 38 -13.25 -4.05 19.18
C PRO A 38 -13.32 -5.40 18.46
N ILE A 39 -13.00 -6.48 19.17
CA ILE A 39 -13.11 -7.86 18.67
C ILE A 39 -13.85 -8.75 19.68
N SER A 40 -14.39 -9.87 19.21
CA SER A 40 -15.03 -10.85 20.08
C SER A 40 -13.98 -11.56 20.98
N PRO A 41 -14.38 -12.08 22.15
CA PRO A 41 -13.50 -12.92 22.96
C PRO A 41 -13.02 -14.19 22.24
N ALA A 42 -13.85 -14.77 21.37
CA ALA A 42 -13.50 -15.94 20.58
C ALA A 42 -12.41 -15.59 19.55
N ALA A 43 -12.51 -14.43 18.89
CA ALA A 43 -11.48 -13.93 17.99
C ALA A 43 -10.17 -13.65 18.72
N ALA A 44 -10.24 -13.05 19.91
CA ALA A 44 -9.06 -12.82 20.76
C ALA A 44 -8.38 -14.13 21.22
N ALA A 45 -9.16 -15.20 21.39
CA ALA A 45 -8.66 -16.54 21.72
C ALA A 45 -8.19 -17.34 20.48
N GLY A 46 -8.25 -16.76 19.27
CA GLY A 46 -7.90 -17.43 18.02
C GLY A 46 -8.88 -18.54 17.61
N GLN A 47 -10.09 -18.55 18.16
CA GLN A 47 -11.11 -19.56 17.87
C GLN A 47 -11.93 -19.22 16.63
N GLU A 48 -11.94 -17.96 16.21
CA GLU A 48 -12.57 -17.46 14.99
C GLU A 48 -11.78 -16.28 14.39
N PRO A 49 -11.96 -15.95 13.11
CA PRO A 49 -11.42 -14.72 12.54
C PRO A 49 -12.05 -13.47 13.19
N ALA A 50 -11.25 -12.41 13.35
CA ALA A 50 -11.75 -11.14 13.86
C ALA A 50 -12.66 -10.46 12.81
N ALA A 51 -13.95 -10.43 13.10
CA ALA A 51 -14.93 -9.71 12.27
C ALA A 51 -14.73 -8.19 12.36
N TRP A 52 -15.13 -7.48 11.30
CA TRP A 52 -15.14 -6.02 11.29
C TRP A 52 -16.24 -5.49 12.23
N PRO A 53 -15.91 -4.62 13.20
CA PRO A 53 -16.91 -4.02 14.08
C PRO A 53 -17.73 -2.99 13.30
N ILE A 54 -18.94 -3.33 12.89
CA ILE A 54 -19.79 -2.45 12.06
C ILE A 54 -21.06 -1.99 12.78
N THR A 55 -21.51 -0.78 12.47
CA THR A 55 -22.80 -0.23 12.88
C THR A 55 -23.48 0.43 11.67
N PRO A 56 -24.69 0.00 11.28
CA PRO A 56 -25.49 0.74 10.31
C PRO A 56 -26.15 1.96 10.98
N ASP A 57 -26.26 3.08 10.26
CA ASP A 57 -27.02 4.27 10.72
C ASP A 57 -28.33 4.50 9.92
N GLY A 58 -28.63 3.59 8.99
CA GLY A 58 -29.79 3.65 8.10
C GLY A 58 -29.46 4.15 6.68
N GLU A 59 -28.38 4.90 6.50
CA GLU A 59 -27.91 5.39 5.20
C GLU A 59 -26.60 4.70 4.77
N ARG A 60 -25.71 4.43 5.74
CA ARG A 60 -24.39 3.85 5.51
C ARG A 60 -24.04 2.83 6.59
N THR A 61 -23.17 1.89 6.23
CA THR A 61 -22.47 1.02 7.19
C THR A 61 -21.19 1.70 7.66
N TRP A 62 -21.00 1.82 8.97
CA TRP A 62 -19.80 2.40 9.56
C TRP A 62 -18.97 1.33 10.26
N MET A 63 -17.69 1.23 9.91
CA MET A 63 -16.71 0.52 10.70
C MET A 63 -16.34 1.35 11.94
N VAL A 64 -16.34 0.74 13.11
CA VAL A 64 -16.14 1.42 14.39
C VAL A 64 -14.70 1.22 14.87
N ALA A 65 -14.03 2.33 15.15
CA ALA A 65 -12.68 2.34 15.70
C ALA A 65 -12.56 3.38 16.81
N TYR A 66 -11.60 3.21 17.70
CA TYR A 66 -11.35 4.13 18.81
C TYR A 66 -9.90 4.58 18.85
N THR A 67 -9.66 5.81 19.30
CA THR A 67 -8.30 6.38 19.42
C THR A 67 -7.49 5.80 20.57
N SER A 68 -8.15 5.13 21.51
CA SER A 68 -7.52 4.48 22.66
C SER A 68 -8.39 3.38 23.22
N GLN A 69 -7.79 2.54 24.05
CA GLN A 69 -8.50 1.53 24.84
C GLN A 69 -9.47 2.18 25.82
N GLU A 70 -9.09 3.30 26.44
CA GLU A 70 -9.92 4.05 27.38
C GLU A 70 -11.15 4.64 26.68
N ALA A 71 -10.97 5.21 25.48
CA ALA A 71 -12.06 5.70 24.64
C ALA A 71 -13.04 4.57 24.28
N MET A 72 -12.51 3.42 23.87
CA MET A 72 -13.32 2.23 23.56
C MET A 72 -14.15 1.78 24.77
N TRP A 73 -13.52 1.65 25.94
CA TRP A 73 -14.20 1.19 27.16
C TRP A 73 -15.20 2.21 27.72
N ALA A 74 -14.98 3.50 27.51
CA ALA A 74 -15.95 4.53 27.88
C ALA A 74 -17.29 4.33 27.14
N MET A 75 -17.25 3.87 25.88
CA MET A 75 -18.44 3.63 25.05
C MET A 75 -19.02 2.23 25.17
N LEU A 76 -18.19 1.19 25.12
CA LEU A 76 -18.65 -0.21 25.10
C LEU A 76 -18.81 -0.82 26.50
N GLY A 77 -18.32 -0.14 27.54
CA GLY A 77 -18.28 -0.67 28.90
C GLY A 77 -17.43 -1.94 29.03
N ASP A 78 -17.70 -2.75 30.05
CA ASP A 78 -17.01 -4.01 30.31
C ASP A 78 -17.37 -5.15 29.33
N VAL A 79 -18.30 -4.91 28.39
CA VAL A 79 -18.84 -5.94 27.48
C VAL A 79 -17.80 -6.38 26.45
N THR A 80 -16.89 -5.50 26.06
CA THR A 80 -15.81 -5.80 25.11
C THR A 80 -14.46 -5.36 25.67
N ARG A 81 -13.77 -6.31 26.31
CA ARG A 81 -12.40 -6.10 26.82
C ARG A 81 -11.32 -6.35 25.77
N HIS A 82 -11.67 -7.05 24.69
CA HIS A 82 -10.71 -7.44 23.66
C HIS A 82 -10.79 -6.48 22.47
N TYR A 83 -9.63 -6.10 21.97
CA TYR A 83 -9.47 -5.25 20.81
C TYR A 83 -8.20 -5.67 20.06
N ARG A 84 -8.11 -5.25 18.81
CA ARG A 84 -6.86 -5.25 18.06
C ARG A 84 -6.44 -3.82 17.78
N ILE A 85 -5.14 -3.59 17.73
CA ILE A 85 -4.57 -2.34 17.26
C ILE A 85 -4.35 -2.44 15.75
N ILE A 86 -4.72 -1.40 15.02
CA ILE A 86 -4.55 -1.33 13.57
C ILE A 86 -4.30 0.12 13.14
N SER A 87 -3.41 0.32 12.18
CA SER A 87 -3.19 1.60 11.53
C SER A 87 -4.18 1.84 10.39
N LEU A 88 -4.34 3.09 9.92
CA LEU A 88 -5.18 3.39 8.75
C LEU A 88 -4.73 2.64 7.46
N PRO A 89 -3.43 2.50 7.14
CA PRO A 89 -2.98 1.70 6.00
C PRO A 89 -3.37 0.22 6.09
N GLU A 90 -3.20 -0.41 7.25
CA GLU A 90 -3.61 -1.82 7.45
C GLU A 90 -5.13 -2.00 7.34
N LEU A 91 -5.88 -1.05 7.90
CA LEU A 91 -7.34 -1.00 7.81
C LEU A 91 -7.78 -0.86 6.34
N ALA A 92 -7.14 0.01 5.57
CA ALA A 92 -7.41 0.20 4.15
C ALA A 92 -7.02 -1.01 3.29
N ALA A 93 -5.95 -1.75 3.65
CA ALA A 93 -5.49 -2.93 2.92
C ALA A 93 -6.54 -4.06 2.96
N GLY A 94 -7.25 -4.19 4.08
CA GLY A 94 -8.33 -5.15 4.28
C GLY A 94 -9.74 -4.57 4.11
N TRP A 95 -9.89 -3.40 3.48
CA TRP A 95 -11.18 -2.68 3.47
C TRP A 95 -12.27 -3.51 2.77
N PRO A 96 -13.36 -3.86 3.47
CA PRO A 96 -14.30 -4.87 2.97
C PRO A 96 -15.25 -4.36 1.88
N ASP A 97 -15.60 -3.08 1.90
CA ASP A 97 -16.56 -2.47 0.96
C ASP A 97 -16.32 -0.96 0.93
N THR A 98 -16.05 -0.40 -0.26
CA THR A 98 -15.76 1.04 -0.43
C THR A 98 -16.96 1.92 -0.11
N ARG A 99 -18.17 1.38 0.01
CA ARG A 99 -19.36 2.12 0.43
C ARG A 99 -19.45 2.27 1.94
N TRP A 100 -18.61 1.59 2.72
CA TRP A 100 -18.60 1.74 4.17
C TRP A 100 -17.75 2.93 4.58
N GLY A 101 -18.11 3.59 5.67
CA GLY A 101 -17.31 4.66 6.28
C GLY A 101 -16.56 4.18 7.51
N LEU A 102 -15.67 5.01 8.05
CA LEU A 102 -15.01 4.82 9.34
C LEU A 102 -15.60 5.80 10.37
N ALA A 103 -16.20 5.26 11.43
CA ALA A 103 -16.60 6.02 12.61
C ALA A 103 -15.50 5.89 13.67
N VAL A 104 -14.79 6.99 13.92
CA VAL A 104 -13.78 7.09 14.98
C VAL A 104 -14.43 7.67 16.22
N ASN A 105 -14.31 6.97 17.34
CA ASN A 105 -14.85 7.37 18.64
C ASN A 105 -16.37 7.65 18.63
N PRO A 106 -17.22 6.84 17.97
CA PRO A 106 -18.64 7.13 17.88
C PRO A 106 -19.27 7.24 19.28
N GLY A 107 -20.00 8.34 19.52
CA GLY A 107 -20.66 8.62 20.80
C GLY A 107 -19.79 9.34 21.84
N LEU A 108 -18.50 9.56 21.58
CA LEU A 108 -17.64 10.40 22.41
C LEU A 108 -17.69 11.88 21.98
N PRO A 109 -17.29 12.83 22.85
CA PRO A 109 -17.28 14.26 22.52
C PRO A 109 -16.40 14.59 21.31
N VAL A 110 -15.25 13.93 21.19
CA VAL A 110 -14.34 14.05 20.04
C VAL A 110 -14.54 12.82 19.17
N ASN A 111 -15.34 12.95 18.11
CA ASN A 111 -15.69 11.87 17.20
C ASN A 111 -15.61 12.32 15.74
N PHE A 112 -15.41 11.36 14.84
CA PHE A 112 -15.29 11.60 13.41
C PHE A 112 -16.03 10.53 12.62
N PHE A 113 -16.70 10.94 11.56
CA PHE A 113 -17.31 10.07 10.57
C PHE A 113 -16.64 10.34 9.23
N LEU A 114 -15.73 9.44 8.85
CA LEU A 114 -14.89 9.57 7.66
C LEU A 114 -15.43 8.68 6.55
N GLU A 115 -15.70 9.25 5.39
CA GLU A 115 -16.01 8.45 4.20
C GLU A 115 -14.78 7.65 3.76
N SER A 116 -14.99 6.51 3.10
CA SER A 116 -13.91 5.65 2.59
C SER A 116 -12.91 6.41 1.73
N GLY A 117 -13.36 7.36 0.90
CA GLY A 117 -12.48 8.21 0.10
C GLY A 117 -11.56 9.10 0.93
N THR A 118 -11.98 9.51 2.14
CA THR A 118 -11.12 10.21 3.10
C THR A 118 -10.15 9.22 3.76
N VAL A 119 -10.64 8.06 4.18
CA VAL A 119 -9.81 6.98 4.75
C VAL A 119 -8.70 6.58 3.78
N ALA A 120 -9.01 6.36 2.50
CA ALA A 120 -8.06 5.97 1.46
C ALA A 120 -6.93 6.99 1.27
N ARG A 121 -7.25 8.30 1.31
CA ARG A 121 -6.26 9.38 1.17
C ARG A 121 -5.38 9.56 2.41
N LEU A 122 -5.94 9.33 3.60
CA LEU A 122 -5.16 9.35 4.83
C LEU A 122 -4.26 8.12 4.94
N ALA A 123 -4.77 6.95 4.55
CA ALA A 123 -4.05 5.68 4.56
C ALA A 123 -2.94 5.62 3.51
N VAL A 124 -3.22 6.10 2.30
CA VAL A 124 -2.28 6.09 1.18
C VAL A 124 -2.15 7.50 0.60
N PRO A 125 -1.26 8.33 1.15
CA PRO A 125 -0.95 9.63 0.57
C PRO A 125 -0.35 9.48 -0.82
N SER A 126 -0.47 10.50 -1.65
CA SER A 126 0.24 10.55 -2.92
C SER A 126 1.75 10.67 -2.70
N LEU A 127 2.55 10.22 -3.68
CA LEU A 127 4.02 10.38 -3.62
C LEU A 127 4.45 11.85 -3.46
N ALA A 128 3.67 12.80 -3.99
CA ALA A 128 3.93 14.22 -3.85
C ALA A 128 3.72 14.71 -2.41
N GLU A 129 2.66 14.23 -1.74
CA GLU A 129 2.39 14.55 -0.34
C GLU A 129 3.42 13.90 0.58
N ASP A 130 3.79 12.65 0.36
CA ASP A 130 4.85 11.98 1.13
C ASP A 130 6.19 12.71 0.98
N ARG A 131 6.53 13.16 -0.23
CA ARG A 131 7.73 13.98 -0.44
C ARG A 131 7.66 15.32 0.30
N LEU A 132 6.49 15.94 0.37
CA LEU A 132 6.33 17.21 1.08
C LEU A 132 6.48 17.02 2.60
N ALA A 133 5.95 15.91 3.13
CA ALA A 133 6.06 15.54 4.53
C ALA A 133 7.51 15.14 4.91
N GLU A 134 8.21 14.46 4.01
CA GLU A 134 9.57 13.97 4.22
C GLU A 134 10.51 14.36 3.05
N PRO A 135 10.96 15.63 2.99
CA PRO A 135 11.80 16.12 1.89
C PRO A 135 13.13 15.37 1.73
N ASP A 136 13.66 14.83 2.82
CA ASP A 136 14.98 14.19 2.88
C ASP A 136 14.96 12.68 2.59
N SER A 137 13.78 12.06 2.43
CA SER A 137 13.63 10.60 2.20
C SER A 137 14.07 10.12 0.81
N GLY A 138 14.64 11.01 -0.02
CA GLY A 138 15.14 10.69 -1.36
C GLY A 138 14.03 10.43 -2.39
N THR A 139 14.42 9.95 -3.58
CA THR A 139 13.46 9.62 -4.65
C THR A 139 12.82 8.26 -4.45
N PRO A 140 11.47 8.18 -4.29
CA PRO A 140 10.76 6.92 -4.23
C PRO A 140 11.17 6.01 -5.37
N VAL A 141 11.34 4.75 -5.06
CA VAL A 141 11.59 3.71 -6.04
C VAL A 141 10.31 2.92 -6.18
N VAL A 142 9.87 2.74 -7.41
CA VAL A 142 8.75 1.86 -7.75
C VAL A 142 9.27 0.68 -8.55
N GLN A 143 8.51 -0.41 -8.55
CA GLN A 143 8.84 -1.57 -9.36
C GLN A 143 7.59 -2.21 -9.96
N LYS A 144 7.78 -3.03 -10.98
CA LYS A 144 6.74 -3.80 -11.67
C LYS A 144 7.30 -5.17 -12.02
N LEU A 145 6.52 -6.23 -11.76
CA LEU A 145 6.86 -7.56 -12.26
C LEU A 145 6.67 -7.61 -13.77
N LEU A 146 7.64 -8.18 -14.47
CA LEU A 146 7.63 -8.31 -15.92
C LEU A 146 7.25 -9.73 -16.32
N ARG A 147 6.30 -9.85 -17.25
CA ARG A 147 6.07 -11.11 -17.97
C ARG A 147 7.21 -11.31 -18.97
N PRO A 148 7.46 -12.55 -19.44
CA PRO A 148 8.46 -12.83 -20.47
C PRO A 148 8.30 -11.96 -21.73
N ALA A 149 7.05 -11.67 -22.13
CA ALA A 149 6.77 -10.78 -23.26
C ALA A 149 7.17 -9.33 -22.98
N ASP A 150 6.89 -8.81 -21.78
CA ASP A 150 7.30 -7.45 -21.39
C ASP A 150 8.82 -7.33 -21.34
N LEU A 151 9.48 -8.35 -20.76
CA LEU A 151 10.95 -8.42 -20.71
C LEU A 151 11.55 -8.39 -22.12
N TYR A 152 10.96 -9.15 -23.05
CA TYR A 152 11.39 -9.13 -24.45
C TYR A 152 11.23 -7.75 -25.08
N ALA A 153 10.10 -7.07 -24.87
CA ALA A 153 9.86 -5.72 -25.39
C ALA A 153 10.93 -4.72 -24.88
N PHE A 154 11.28 -4.76 -23.60
CA PHE A 154 12.34 -3.90 -23.07
C PHE A 154 13.72 -4.25 -23.66
N ILE A 155 14.11 -5.52 -23.65
CA ILE A 155 15.49 -5.91 -24.00
C ILE A 155 15.72 -5.97 -25.51
N ALA A 156 14.81 -6.57 -26.27
CA ALA A 156 14.98 -6.83 -27.69
C ALA A 156 14.45 -5.69 -28.57
N GLU A 157 13.31 -5.10 -28.19
CA GLU A 157 12.67 -4.03 -28.98
C GLU A 157 13.08 -2.64 -28.50
N GLY A 158 13.69 -2.54 -27.32
CA GLY A 158 14.16 -1.27 -26.77
C GLY A 158 13.04 -0.39 -26.23
N GLU A 159 11.95 -0.98 -25.71
CA GLU A 159 10.89 -0.23 -25.05
C GLU A 159 11.46 0.66 -23.94
N THR A 160 10.96 1.89 -23.84
CA THR A 160 11.45 2.92 -22.90
C THR A 160 10.34 3.50 -22.05
N ARG A 161 9.09 3.06 -22.26
CA ARG A 161 7.91 3.52 -21.54
C ARG A 161 7.27 2.36 -20.81
N VAL A 162 6.60 2.68 -19.71
CA VAL A 162 5.90 1.71 -18.88
C VAL A 162 4.51 2.21 -18.53
N SER A 163 3.53 1.32 -18.67
CA SER A 163 2.12 1.55 -18.35
C SER A 163 1.60 0.47 -17.40
N GLY A 164 0.43 0.71 -16.82
CA GLY A 164 -0.27 -0.23 -15.95
C GLY A 164 0.06 -0.01 -14.48
N TYR A 165 -0.03 -1.07 -13.68
CA TYR A 165 0.22 -1.01 -12.25
C TYR A 165 1.70 -1.19 -11.93
N CYS A 166 2.17 -0.42 -10.96
CA CYS A 166 3.47 -0.57 -10.31
C CYS A 166 3.31 -0.30 -8.82
N HIS A 167 4.25 -0.78 -8.01
CA HIS A 167 4.16 -0.66 -6.56
C HIS A 167 5.41 -0.05 -5.95
N HIS A 168 5.28 0.48 -4.74
CA HIS A 168 6.39 1.07 -4.02
C HIS A 168 7.40 -0.02 -3.62
N ALA A 169 8.66 0.10 -4.08
CA ALA A 169 9.65 -0.96 -3.95
C ALA A 169 10.04 -1.26 -2.48
N LEU A 170 10.01 -0.23 -1.61
CA LEU A 170 10.33 -0.42 -0.19
C LEU A 170 9.29 -1.31 0.52
N ASP A 171 8.03 -1.25 0.11
CA ASP A 171 6.92 -1.96 0.75
C ASP A 171 7.05 -3.48 0.55
N VAL A 172 7.86 -3.91 -0.42
CA VAL A 172 8.13 -5.33 -0.72
C VAL A 172 9.60 -5.72 -0.60
N ALA A 173 10.48 -4.82 -0.18
CA ALA A 173 11.93 -5.06 -0.13
C ALA A 173 12.33 -6.22 0.80
N HIS A 174 11.47 -6.56 1.76
CA HIS A 174 11.67 -7.67 2.69
C HIS A 174 11.28 -9.05 2.10
N ILE A 175 10.66 -9.09 0.92
CA ILE A 175 10.19 -10.31 0.27
C ILE A 175 11.23 -10.81 -0.72
N ALA A 176 12.06 -11.76 -0.29
CA ALA A 176 13.09 -12.35 -1.13
C ALA A 176 12.62 -13.59 -1.91
N THR A 177 11.41 -14.10 -1.67
CA THR A 177 10.91 -15.30 -2.35
C THR A 177 10.03 -14.91 -3.54
N PRO A 178 10.37 -15.31 -4.79
CA PRO A 178 9.61 -14.93 -5.99
C PRO A 178 8.11 -15.21 -5.95
N SER A 179 7.72 -16.42 -5.51
CA SER A 179 6.29 -16.80 -5.42
C SER A 179 5.54 -15.97 -4.39
N VAL A 180 6.15 -15.73 -3.22
CA VAL A 180 5.58 -14.89 -2.16
C VAL A 180 5.47 -13.43 -2.63
N LEU A 181 6.42 -12.95 -3.42
CA LEU A 181 6.35 -11.60 -4.01
C LEU A 181 5.20 -11.49 -5.00
N ALA A 182 5.06 -12.46 -5.92
CA ALA A 182 3.95 -12.46 -6.87
C ALA A 182 2.59 -12.52 -6.17
N GLU A 183 2.42 -13.43 -5.20
CA GLU A 183 1.22 -13.56 -4.38
C GLU A 183 0.91 -12.28 -3.59
N ALA A 184 1.93 -11.68 -2.95
CA ALA A 184 1.78 -10.43 -2.21
C ALA A 184 1.27 -9.28 -3.09
N LEU A 185 1.62 -9.30 -4.39
CA LEU A 185 1.20 -8.32 -5.39
C LEU A 185 -0.14 -8.67 -6.06
N GLY A 186 -0.84 -9.69 -5.57
CA GLY A 186 -2.09 -10.17 -6.18
C GLY A 186 -1.90 -10.75 -7.58
N GLN A 187 -0.65 -11.08 -7.97
CA GLN A 187 -0.37 -11.67 -9.26
C GLN A 187 -0.57 -13.19 -9.17
N SER A 188 -1.48 -13.73 -9.97
CA SER A 188 -1.74 -15.17 -9.97
C SER A 188 -0.63 -15.93 -10.70
N ALA A 189 -0.42 -17.20 -10.35
CA ALA A 189 0.56 -18.05 -11.04
C ALA A 189 0.30 -18.13 -12.56
N ASP A 190 -0.96 -18.00 -12.98
CA ASP A 190 -1.40 -18.07 -14.38
C ASP A 190 -1.08 -16.80 -15.19
N GLU A 191 -0.69 -15.70 -14.54
CA GLU A 191 -0.28 -14.46 -15.23
C GLU A 191 1.13 -14.54 -15.84
N GLY A 192 1.85 -15.65 -15.59
CA GLY A 192 3.11 -15.97 -16.25
C GLY A 192 4.29 -15.07 -15.85
N VAL A 193 4.23 -14.43 -14.68
CA VAL A 193 5.32 -13.59 -14.15
C VAL A 193 6.46 -14.41 -13.52
N ILE A 194 6.15 -15.62 -13.04
CA ILE A 194 7.15 -16.58 -12.54
C ILE A 194 7.67 -17.39 -13.72
N THR A 195 8.98 -17.44 -13.87
CA THR A 195 9.66 -18.20 -14.92
C THR A 195 9.70 -19.70 -14.61
N ASP A 196 10.04 -20.53 -15.59
CA ASP A 196 10.13 -22.00 -15.42
C ASP A 196 11.15 -22.43 -14.35
N ASP A 197 12.20 -21.64 -14.11
CA ASP A 197 13.20 -21.83 -13.06
C ASP A 197 12.77 -21.27 -11.68
N GLY A 198 11.55 -20.73 -11.57
CA GLY A 198 10.98 -20.21 -10.33
C GLY A 198 11.44 -18.80 -9.96
N SER A 199 12.07 -18.08 -10.88
CA SER A 199 12.53 -16.70 -10.71
C SER A 199 11.45 -15.71 -11.14
N VAL A 200 11.61 -14.42 -10.81
CA VAL A 200 10.78 -13.33 -11.37
C VAL A 200 11.67 -12.22 -11.91
N ASN A 201 11.22 -11.58 -12.98
CA ASN A 201 11.88 -10.39 -13.53
C ASN A 201 11.14 -9.13 -13.05
N ILE A 202 11.91 -8.14 -12.61
CA ILE A 202 11.43 -6.93 -11.96
C ILE A 202 12.01 -5.74 -12.70
N LEU A 203 11.15 -4.88 -13.25
CA LEU A 203 11.53 -3.54 -13.67
C LEU A 203 11.48 -2.62 -12.45
N ARG A 204 12.59 -1.96 -12.12
CA ARG A 204 12.70 -1.08 -10.95
C ARG A 204 13.27 0.28 -11.37
N TRP A 205 12.64 1.37 -10.92
CA TRP A 205 13.07 2.72 -11.29
C TRP A 205 12.74 3.75 -10.22
N ARG A 206 13.53 4.83 -10.20
CA ARG A 206 13.25 6.02 -9.40
C ARG A 206 12.13 6.82 -10.04
N THR A 207 11.22 7.36 -9.26
CA THR A 207 10.09 8.11 -9.80
C THR A 207 10.52 9.47 -10.37
N ALA A 208 10.02 9.80 -11.56
CA ALA A 208 10.22 11.11 -12.20
C ALA A 208 8.85 11.73 -12.50
N GLY A 209 8.61 12.95 -12.00
CA GLY A 209 7.29 13.58 -12.07
C GLY A 209 6.27 12.84 -11.21
N LEU A 210 6.30 13.08 -9.88
CA LEU A 210 5.51 12.32 -8.90
C LEU A 210 3.99 12.23 -9.21
N ASN A 211 3.43 13.27 -9.84
CA ASN A 211 2.01 13.32 -10.22
C ASN A 211 1.63 12.33 -11.35
N LEU A 212 2.61 11.75 -12.04
CA LEU A 212 2.37 10.70 -13.04
C LEU A 212 2.02 9.35 -12.40
N TYR A 213 2.37 9.16 -11.12
CA TYR A 213 2.14 7.95 -10.34
C TYR A 213 0.90 8.14 -9.49
N ARG A 214 -0.26 8.00 -10.12
CA ARG A 214 -1.55 8.27 -9.47
C ARG A 214 -1.97 7.07 -8.64
N THR A 215 -2.30 7.32 -7.37
CA THR A 215 -2.93 6.32 -6.51
C THR A 215 -4.28 5.91 -7.12
N PRO A 216 -4.52 4.61 -7.35
CA PRO A 216 -5.72 4.11 -8.03
C PRO A 216 -6.89 4.01 -7.05
N TYR A 217 -7.41 5.15 -6.59
CA TYR A 217 -8.69 5.13 -5.86
C TYR A 217 -9.83 4.78 -6.81
N GLY A 218 -10.67 3.83 -6.44
CA GLY A 218 -11.67 3.30 -7.36
C GLY A 218 -12.56 2.19 -6.79
N GLY A 219 -13.09 1.38 -7.68
CA GLY A 219 -13.91 0.23 -7.35
C GLY A 219 -14.06 -0.72 -8.55
N VAL A 220 -14.95 -1.70 -8.43
CA VAL A 220 -15.23 -2.67 -9.50
C VAL A 220 -16.39 -2.23 -10.42
N ASP A 221 -17.07 -1.15 -10.03
CA ASP A 221 -18.15 -0.52 -10.77
C ASP A 221 -18.21 0.99 -10.46
N GLU A 222 -19.13 1.71 -11.10
CA GLU A 222 -19.30 3.15 -10.91
C GLU A 222 -19.69 3.52 -9.48
N GLU A 223 -20.50 2.70 -8.80
CA GLU A 223 -20.98 2.97 -7.44
C GLU A 223 -19.82 2.90 -6.43
N THR A 224 -19.06 1.81 -6.48
CA THR A 224 -17.91 1.57 -5.61
C THR A 224 -16.75 2.53 -5.89
N MET A 225 -16.55 2.92 -7.15
CA MET A 225 -15.60 3.99 -7.52
C MET A 225 -16.04 5.35 -6.98
N ALA A 226 -17.32 5.70 -7.13
CA ALA A 226 -17.85 6.97 -6.64
C ALA A 226 -17.78 7.07 -5.11
N ALA A 227 -17.95 5.95 -4.39
CA ALA A 227 -17.91 5.91 -2.93
C ALA A 227 -16.56 6.38 -2.33
N VAL A 228 -15.45 6.17 -3.05
CA VAL A 228 -14.13 6.68 -2.66
C VAL A 228 -13.75 7.98 -3.37
N ALA A 229 -14.67 8.61 -4.10
CA ALA A 229 -14.40 9.70 -5.04
C ALA A 229 -13.15 9.40 -5.89
N GLY A 230 -13.17 8.17 -6.44
CA GLY A 230 -12.10 7.59 -7.24
C GLY A 230 -12.23 7.92 -8.73
N TRP A 231 -11.38 7.30 -9.52
CA TRP A 231 -11.32 7.49 -10.97
C TRP A 231 -11.05 6.18 -11.73
N VAL A 232 -10.82 5.08 -11.01
CA VAL A 232 -10.49 3.78 -11.57
C VAL A 232 -11.66 2.82 -11.39
N ILE A 233 -11.99 2.11 -12.47
CA ILE A 233 -12.83 0.91 -12.43
C ILE A 233 -11.97 -0.24 -12.94
N GLU A 234 -11.89 -1.33 -12.19
CA GLU A 234 -11.13 -2.54 -12.54
C GLU A 234 -11.85 -3.81 -12.12
N GLU A 235 -11.39 -4.95 -12.63
CA GLU A 235 -11.95 -6.25 -12.25
C GLU A 235 -11.55 -6.67 -10.83
N PRO A 236 -12.37 -7.50 -10.14
CA PRO A 236 -11.96 -8.16 -8.91
C PRO A 236 -10.63 -8.90 -9.09
N PRO A 237 -9.74 -8.91 -8.09
CA PRO A 237 -9.95 -8.52 -6.70
C PRO A 237 -9.63 -7.05 -6.36
N PHE A 238 -9.72 -6.11 -7.31
CA PHE A 238 -9.39 -4.70 -7.05
C PHE A 238 -10.18 -4.07 -5.87
N ALA A 239 -9.47 -3.56 -4.87
CA ALA A 239 -10.05 -2.98 -3.65
C ALA A 239 -10.28 -1.47 -3.72
N GLY A 240 -9.59 -0.76 -4.62
CA GLY A 240 -9.84 0.67 -4.87
C GLY A 240 -9.44 1.63 -3.74
N MET A 241 -8.65 1.17 -2.76
CA MET A 241 -8.17 1.98 -1.63
C MET A 241 -6.72 2.50 -1.83
N GLY A 242 -6.12 2.28 -3.00
CA GLY A 242 -4.73 2.68 -3.30
C GLY A 242 -3.66 1.69 -2.84
N LEU A 243 -4.07 0.52 -2.39
CA LEU A 243 -3.22 -0.59 -1.98
C LEU A 243 -3.52 -1.80 -2.85
N VAL A 244 -2.51 -2.66 -3.02
CA VAL A 244 -2.73 -4.01 -3.54
C VAL A 244 -3.76 -4.70 -2.64
N PRO A 245 -4.72 -5.47 -3.18
CA PRO A 245 -5.78 -6.13 -2.41
C PRO A 245 -5.23 -7.31 -1.57
N ASN A 246 -4.50 -6.98 -0.51
CA ASN A 246 -3.87 -7.93 0.40
C ASN A 246 -4.07 -7.46 1.86
N ALA A 247 -4.97 -8.11 2.58
CA ALA A 247 -5.30 -7.72 3.96
C ALA A 247 -4.14 -7.90 4.96
N ASP A 248 -3.15 -8.73 4.62
CA ASP A 248 -2.02 -9.04 5.50
C ASP A 248 -0.80 -8.14 5.22
N ARG A 249 -0.82 -7.37 4.13
CA ARG A 249 0.33 -6.59 3.67
C ARG A 249 -0.09 -5.23 3.12
N VAL A 250 0.47 -4.18 3.70
CA VAL A 250 0.32 -2.81 3.19
C VAL A 250 1.32 -2.59 2.07
N ILE A 251 0.85 -2.71 0.81
CA ILE A 251 1.67 -2.47 -0.37
C ILE A 251 1.00 -1.38 -1.21
N ARG A 252 1.65 -0.22 -1.31
CA ARG A 252 1.15 0.90 -2.12
C ARG A 252 1.30 0.61 -3.60
N GLU A 253 0.21 0.83 -4.34
CA GLU A 253 0.17 0.69 -5.79
C GLU A 253 -0.12 2.03 -6.48
N TYR A 254 0.36 2.15 -7.70
CA TYR A 254 0.18 3.32 -8.56
C TYR A 254 -0.19 2.86 -9.95
N LYS A 255 -1.15 3.55 -10.55
CA LYS A 255 -1.52 3.35 -11.96
C LYS A 255 -0.85 4.43 -12.80
N ILE A 256 -0.03 3.99 -13.74
CA ILE A 256 0.74 4.85 -14.64
C ILE A 256 0.32 4.63 -16.09
N ASP A 257 0.42 5.69 -16.90
CA ASP A 257 0.11 5.64 -18.31
C ASP A 257 1.30 6.17 -19.13
N GLY A 258 2.01 5.24 -19.74
CA GLY A 258 3.13 5.49 -20.64
C GLY A 258 4.20 6.36 -20.00
N VAL A 259 4.63 6.12 -18.76
CA VAL A 259 5.69 6.89 -18.13
C VAL A 259 7.03 6.53 -18.77
N GLY A 260 7.80 7.53 -19.21
CA GLY A 260 9.16 7.31 -19.71
C GLY A 260 10.10 6.90 -18.58
N LEU A 261 10.86 5.83 -18.80
CA LEU A 261 11.82 5.35 -17.82
C LEU A 261 12.99 6.33 -17.68
N PRO A 262 13.38 6.72 -16.46
CA PRO A 262 14.54 7.57 -16.26
C PRO A 262 15.84 6.78 -16.43
N HIS A 263 16.92 7.49 -16.74
CA HIS A 263 18.27 6.94 -16.73
C HIS A 263 18.54 6.20 -15.41
N GLY A 264 19.11 5.00 -15.50
CA GLY A 264 19.39 4.15 -14.35
C GLY A 264 18.21 3.29 -13.89
N ALA A 265 17.07 3.29 -14.60
CA ALA A 265 16.08 2.22 -14.46
C ALA A 265 16.74 0.86 -14.72
N GLU A 266 16.36 -0.16 -13.97
CA GLU A 266 17.02 -1.47 -14.00
C GLU A 266 16.01 -2.60 -14.18
N ILE A 267 16.47 -3.65 -14.85
CA ILE A 267 15.79 -4.95 -14.86
C ILE A 267 16.60 -5.88 -13.97
N VAL A 268 15.94 -6.40 -12.95
CA VAL A 268 16.50 -7.28 -11.93
C VAL A 268 15.78 -8.61 -11.98
N GLU A 269 16.53 -9.69 -11.97
CA GLU A 269 16.00 -11.03 -11.74
C GLU A 269 16.12 -11.34 -10.25
N LEU A 270 15.00 -11.66 -9.61
CA LEU A 270 14.98 -12.25 -8.27
C LEU A 270 14.91 -13.77 -8.44
N THR A 271 15.99 -14.45 -8.09
CA THR A 271 16.11 -15.90 -8.21
C THR A 271 15.30 -16.64 -7.14
N VAL A 272 15.02 -17.93 -7.37
CA VAL A 272 14.40 -18.82 -6.37
C VAL A 272 15.16 -18.89 -5.04
N PHE A 273 16.45 -18.55 -5.03
CA PHE A 273 17.29 -18.50 -3.82
C PHE A 273 17.25 -17.15 -3.09
N GLY A 274 16.45 -16.19 -3.58
CA GLY A 274 16.34 -14.85 -3.02
C GLY A 274 17.54 -13.95 -3.30
N VAL A 275 18.30 -14.26 -4.36
CA VAL A 275 19.40 -13.41 -4.84
C VAL A 275 18.90 -12.56 -6.00
N GLU A 276 19.14 -11.25 -5.91
CA GLU A 276 18.90 -10.30 -7.00
C GLU A 276 20.10 -10.21 -7.95
N HIS A 277 19.86 -10.45 -9.23
CA HIS A 277 20.83 -10.24 -10.30
C HIS A 277 20.34 -9.15 -11.23
N ARG A 278 21.05 -8.02 -11.26
CA ARG A 278 20.78 -6.97 -12.24
C ARG A 278 21.15 -7.48 -13.64
N ARG A 279 20.16 -7.57 -14.52
CA ARG A 279 20.29 -8.09 -15.88
C ARG A 279 20.44 -6.99 -16.91
N ALA A 280 19.83 -5.82 -16.70
CA ALA A 280 19.97 -4.67 -17.57
C ALA A 280 19.84 -3.34 -16.83
N ILE A 281 20.40 -2.29 -17.42
CA ILE A 281 20.25 -0.89 -16.98
C ILE A 281 19.88 -0.06 -18.19
N TYR A 282 18.90 0.82 -18.05
CA TYR A 282 18.49 1.77 -19.06
C TYR A 282 19.42 2.99 -19.05
N ASP A 283 20.04 3.27 -20.19
CA ASP A 283 20.80 4.49 -20.43
C ASP A 283 19.91 5.51 -21.14
N GLY A 284 19.49 6.54 -20.40
CA GLY A 284 18.65 7.62 -20.95
C GLY A 284 19.36 8.55 -21.94
N ASP A 285 20.69 8.61 -21.97
CA ASP A 285 21.43 9.44 -22.94
C ASP A 285 21.52 8.73 -24.30
N LEU A 286 21.63 7.40 -24.26
CA LEU A 286 21.70 6.54 -25.45
C LEU A 286 20.33 5.96 -25.85
N GLU A 287 19.29 6.25 -25.06
CA GLU A 287 17.93 5.72 -25.19
C GLU A 287 17.87 4.20 -25.41
N ARG A 288 18.70 3.44 -24.69
CA ARG A 288 18.79 1.98 -24.88
C ARG A 288 19.08 1.22 -23.59
N TRP A 289 18.73 -0.06 -23.61
CA TRP A 289 19.08 -1.00 -22.54
C TRP A 289 20.50 -1.53 -22.70
N MET A 290 21.26 -1.51 -21.62
CA MET A 290 22.58 -2.10 -21.52
C MET A 290 22.51 -3.39 -20.70
N LEU A 291 22.81 -4.52 -21.33
CA LEU A 291 22.88 -5.81 -20.63
C LEU A 291 24.08 -5.84 -19.70
N VAL A 292 23.86 -6.33 -18.48
CA VAL A 292 24.91 -6.55 -17.50
C VAL A 292 25.41 -7.99 -17.68
N ALA A 293 26.69 -8.13 -18.04
CA ALA A 293 27.30 -9.44 -18.16
C ALA A 293 27.33 -10.14 -16.79
N VAL A 294 26.67 -11.29 -16.68
CA VAL A 294 26.89 -12.19 -15.54
C VAL A 294 28.18 -12.93 -15.79
N LEU A 295 29.24 -12.55 -15.06
CA LEU A 295 30.44 -13.35 -14.99
C LEU A 295 30.07 -14.67 -14.29
N PRO A 296 30.24 -15.84 -14.93
CA PRO A 296 30.02 -17.10 -14.25
C PRO A 296 30.99 -17.21 -13.07
N PRO A 297 30.56 -17.76 -11.92
CA PRO A 297 31.49 -18.07 -10.84
C PRO A 297 32.48 -19.14 -11.33
N GLY A 298 33.69 -18.72 -11.71
CA GLY A 298 34.76 -19.62 -12.14
C GLY A 298 35.40 -19.34 -13.51
N GLY A 299 35.28 -18.14 -14.09
CA GLY A 299 36.13 -17.75 -15.23
C GLY A 299 37.62 -17.72 -14.85
N PRO A 300 38.55 -18.24 -15.68
CA PRO A 300 39.91 -18.52 -15.25
C PRO A 300 40.64 -17.23 -14.93
N ALA A 301 41.45 -17.26 -13.86
CA ALA A 301 42.49 -16.27 -13.65
C ALA A 301 43.35 -16.22 -14.91
N VAL A 302 43.30 -15.09 -15.63
CA VAL A 302 44.21 -14.82 -16.73
C VAL A 302 45.60 -14.78 -16.10
N ALA A 303 46.39 -15.83 -16.36
CA ALA A 303 47.79 -15.86 -15.98
C ALA A 303 48.50 -14.73 -16.75
N GLU A 304 48.96 -13.72 -16.02
CA GLU A 304 49.96 -12.79 -16.54
C GLU A 304 51.20 -13.61 -16.94
N GLN A 305 51.45 -13.71 -18.24
CA GLN A 305 52.78 -13.93 -18.78
C GLN A 305 53.21 -12.61 -19.43
N GLY A 306 54.21 -11.98 -18.81
CA GLY A 306 54.88 -10.76 -19.25
C GLY A 306 55.92 -10.36 -18.23
#